data_AF-A0A942IMU9-F1
#
_entry.id   AF-A0A942IMU9-F1
#
_cell.length_a   1.000
_cell.length_b   1.000
_cell.length_c   1.000
_cell.angle_alpha   90.00
_cell.angle_beta   90.00
_cell.angle_gamma   90.00
#
_symmetry.space_group_name_H-M   'P 1'
#
loop_
_entity.id
_entity.type
_entity.pdbx_description
1 polymer ?
#
loop_
_entity_poly.entity_id
_entity_poly.type
_entity_poly.pdbx_seq_one_letter_code
_entity_poly.pdbx_strand_id
1 'polypeptide(L)'
;MEDNLSYSERVKGWTSFHSFIPDWMTRLNNRFFTIKDGQLYLHNDESNPVRNTFYGVKYSSKVRTIFNDSPSDDKIFKNLVIEGDRPWEASLNTNYTEGSIAASEFNRRESRWFAFTRKNEDSSDYNGNAVHGVGVILGSSLNAITFANIGNMISINDNLYQLNGSAEQLIGRIINLQGNVVTVDTIINAPTNGLFCFCKKDFRIEGGEIRGNYLEVELENNDDGDAEIFAITTNAVKSYV
;
A
#
# COMPACT_ATOMS: atom_id res chain seq x y z
N MET A 1 0.17 -0.28 26.25
CA MET A 1 0.74 0.90 25.57
C MET A 1 0.30 2.09 26.39
N GLU A 2 1.23 2.93 26.82
CA GLU A 2 0.92 4.13 27.61
C GLU A 2 0.63 5.28 26.66
N ASP A 3 -0.51 5.95 26.83
CA ASP A 3 -0.91 7.11 26.02
C ASP A 3 -1.11 8.31 26.94
N ASN A 4 -0.81 9.50 26.43
CA ASN A 4 -1.09 10.76 27.09
C ASN A 4 -2.44 11.32 26.62
N LEU A 5 -3.30 11.76 27.54
CA LEU A 5 -4.65 12.24 27.23
C LEU A 5 -4.80 13.71 27.57
N SER A 6 -5.36 14.47 26.63
CA SER A 6 -5.68 15.88 26.82
C SER A 6 -7.14 16.07 27.23
N TYR A 7 -7.37 16.60 28.44
CA TYR A 7 -8.69 16.99 28.93
C TYR A 7 -9.00 18.46 28.60
N SER A 8 -10.20 18.73 28.09
CA SER A 8 -10.68 20.10 27.89
C SER A 8 -11.73 20.44 28.93
N GLU A 9 -11.41 21.38 29.82
CA GLU A 9 -12.35 21.95 30.80
C GLU A 9 -13.58 22.57 30.15
N ARG A 10 -13.42 23.18 28.96
CA ARG A 10 -14.52 23.81 28.22
C ARG A 10 -15.55 22.79 27.75
N VAL A 11 -15.07 21.63 27.28
CA VAL A 11 -15.92 20.52 26.78
C VAL A 11 -16.27 19.54 27.91
N LYS A 12 -15.63 19.68 29.08
CA LYS A 12 -15.70 18.76 30.22
C LYS A 12 -15.41 17.31 29.83
N GLY A 13 -14.45 17.09 28.94
CA GLY A 13 -14.15 15.77 28.40
C GLY A 13 -12.74 15.63 27.83
N TRP A 14 -12.34 14.38 27.62
CA TRP A 14 -11.10 14.04 26.91
C TRP A 14 -11.24 14.37 25.42
N THR A 15 -10.26 15.06 24.87
CA THR A 15 -10.33 15.63 23.51
C THR A 15 -9.36 14.99 22.53
N SER A 16 -8.18 14.56 23.01
CA SER A 16 -7.14 14.00 22.16
C SER A 16 -6.31 12.97 22.91
N PHE A 17 -5.82 11.99 22.15
CA PHE A 17 -4.80 11.03 22.57
C PHE A 17 -3.48 11.43 21.91
N HIS A 18 -2.39 11.28 22.66
CA HIS A 18 -1.05 11.60 22.23
C HIS A 18 -0.13 10.42 22.54
N SER A 19 0.65 10.01 21.55
CA SER A 19 1.64 8.93 21.67
C SER A 19 2.95 9.39 22.29
N PHE A 20 3.19 10.71 22.40
CA PHE A 20 4.38 11.24 23.06
C PHE A 20 4.20 11.22 24.59
N ILE A 21 5.21 10.71 25.31
CA ILE A 21 5.16 10.51 26.77
C ILE A 21 6.22 11.40 27.44
N PRO A 22 5.88 12.66 27.79
CA PRO A 22 6.77 13.56 28.51
C PRO A 22 6.84 13.20 30.00
N ASP A 23 7.93 13.57 30.66
CA ASP A 23 8.03 13.47 32.13
C ASP A 23 7.30 14.64 32.80
N TRP A 24 7.30 15.81 32.13
CA TRP A 24 6.54 16.98 32.55
C TRP A 24 6.05 17.82 31.37
N MET A 25 4.91 18.48 31.53
CA MET A 25 4.32 19.38 30.52
C MET A 25 4.06 20.75 31.14
N THR A 26 4.40 21.83 30.43
CA THR A 26 4.09 23.19 30.88
C THR A 26 3.82 24.12 29.70
N ARG A 27 3.23 25.28 29.97
CA ARG A 27 3.01 26.33 28.98
C ARG A 27 3.52 27.66 29.50
N LEU A 28 4.12 28.46 28.61
CA LEU A 28 4.57 29.81 28.92
C LEU A 28 4.36 30.70 27.68
N ASN A 29 3.65 31.82 27.82
CA ASN A 29 3.41 32.79 26.73
C ASN A 29 2.96 32.14 25.41
N ASN A 30 1.91 31.30 25.46
CA ASN A 30 1.39 30.52 24.32
C ASN A 30 2.39 29.54 23.67
N ARG A 31 3.52 29.25 24.32
CA ARG A 31 4.44 28.19 23.91
C ARG A 31 4.22 26.96 24.78
N PHE A 32 4.14 25.81 24.12
CA PHE A 32 3.92 24.51 24.74
C PHE A 32 5.25 23.77 24.87
N PHE A 33 5.64 23.50 26.12
CA PHE A 33 6.90 22.88 26.47
C PHE A 33 6.69 21.52 27.13
N THR A 34 7.61 20.60 26.89
CA THR A 34 7.71 19.35 27.62
C THR A 34 9.13 19.10 28.09
N ILE A 35 9.28 18.42 29.21
CA ILE A 35 10.55 17.90 29.70
C ILE A 35 10.58 16.40 29.44
N LYS A 36 11.65 15.91 28.81
CA LYS A 36 11.91 14.49 28.62
C LYS A 36 13.39 14.20 28.84
N ASP A 37 13.69 13.25 29.71
CA ASP A 37 15.06 12.83 30.03
C ASP A 37 15.97 14.00 30.43
N GLY A 38 15.40 14.95 31.18
CA GLY A 38 16.09 16.18 31.63
C GLY A 38 16.29 17.26 30.57
N GLN A 39 15.81 17.06 29.34
CA GLN A 39 15.88 18.04 28.25
C GLN A 39 14.54 18.73 28.03
N LEU A 40 14.59 20.01 27.63
CA LEU A 40 13.41 20.84 27.34
C LEU A 40 13.11 20.82 25.84
N TYR A 41 11.85 20.57 25.49
CA TYR A 41 11.36 20.52 24.12
C TYR A 41 10.22 21.53 23.92
N LEU A 42 10.27 22.29 22.82
CA LEU A 42 9.22 23.21 22.39
C LEU A 42 8.47 22.59 21.20
N HIS A 43 7.16 22.40 21.34
CA HIS A 43 6.36 21.68 20.34
C HIS A 43 5.75 22.58 19.26
N ASN A 44 5.44 23.82 19.58
CA ASN A 44 4.91 24.80 18.64
C ASN A 44 5.98 25.82 18.22
N ASP A 45 7.16 25.32 17.88
CA ASP A 45 8.24 26.14 17.33
C ASP A 45 7.99 26.39 15.83
N GLU A 46 7.62 27.62 15.48
CA GLU A 46 7.45 28.04 14.09
C GLU A 46 8.78 28.20 13.34
N SER A 47 9.90 28.33 14.06
CA SER A 47 11.23 28.50 13.47
C SER A 47 11.90 27.18 13.08
N ASN A 48 11.39 26.04 13.56
CA ASN A 48 11.91 24.73 13.20
C ASN A 48 11.44 24.35 11.78
N PRO A 49 12.37 24.14 10.83
CA PRO A 49 12.02 23.75 9.46
C PRO A 49 11.55 22.29 9.35
N VAL A 50 11.77 21.46 10.38
CA VAL A 50 11.40 20.04 10.40
C VAL A 50 10.17 19.85 11.28
N ARG A 51 9.01 19.63 10.65
CA ARG A 51 7.75 19.33 11.32
C ARG A 51 7.69 17.89 11.82
N ASN A 52 6.68 17.60 12.64
CA ASN A 52 6.37 16.28 13.20
C ASN A 52 7.57 15.57 13.89
N THR A 53 8.38 16.36 14.60
CA THR A 53 9.53 15.87 15.36
C THR A 53 9.23 15.92 16.85
N PHE A 54 9.34 14.77 17.51
CA PHE A 54 9.13 14.63 18.96
C PHE A 54 10.41 14.04 19.57
N TYR A 55 10.97 14.73 20.56
CA TYR A 55 12.15 14.27 21.29
C TYR A 55 13.35 13.91 20.40
N GLY A 56 13.56 14.69 19.32
CA GLY A 56 14.65 14.48 18.36
C GLY A 56 14.38 13.41 17.30
N VAL A 57 13.22 12.75 17.34
CA VAL A 57 12.82 11.75 16.34
C VAL A 57 11.75 12.35 15.43
N LYS A 58 12.00 12.32 14.12
CA LYS A 58 11.03 12.70 13.09
C LYS A 58 10.10 11.52 12.80
N TYR A 59 8.82 11.81 12.66
CA TYR A 59 7.80 10.84 12.26
C TYR A 59 7.12 11.28 10.96
N SER A 60 6.55 10.34 10.22
CA SER A 60 5.67 10.66 9.09
C SER A 60 4.32 11.19 9.58
N SER A 61 3.79 12.19 8.88
CA SER A 61 2.42 12.68 9.08
C SER A 61 1.45 11.73 8.40
N LYS A 62 0.41 11.30 9.13
CA LYS A 62 -0.59 10.36 8.61
C LYS A 62 -2.01 10.89 8.78
N VAL A 63 -2.83 10.69 7.75
CA VAL A 63 -4.27 10.96 7.79
C VAL A 63 -5.01 9.72 7.33
N ARG A 64 -5.86 9.16 8.20
CA ARG A 64 -6.68 7.99 7.88
C ARG A 64 -8.15 8.38 7.80
N THR A 65 -8.81 7.98 6.71
CA THR A 65 -10.24 8.19 6.48
C THR A 65 -10.90 6.95 5.90
N ILE A 66 -12.22 6.85 6.04
CA ILE A 66 -13.01 5.73 5.53
C ILE A 66 -14.12 6.26 4.62
N PHE A 67 -14.13 5.78 3.38
CA PHE A 67 -15.22 5.95 2.43
C PHE A 67 -16.15 4.75 2.49
N ASN A 68 -17.27 4.88 3.19
CA ASN A 68 -18.20 3.77 3.39
C ASN A 68 -19.56 3.92 2.69
N ASP A 69 -19.84 5.04 2.00
CA ASP A 69 -21.19 5.48 1.53
C ASP A 69 -22.29 4.41 1.61
N SER A 70 -22.89 3.81 0.59
CA SER A 70 -23.86 2.71 0.83
C SER A 70 -23.17 1.43 1.36
N PRO A 71 -23.17 1.09 2.67
CA PRO A 71 -22.19 0.15 3.23
C PRO A 71 -22.56 -1.33 3.02
N SER A 72 -23.79 -1.59 2.57
CA SER A 72 -24.26 -2.93 2.19
C SER A 72 -23.93 -3.29 0.74
N ASP A 73 -23.53 -2.31 -0.07
CA ASP A 73 -23.20 -2.52 -1.48
C ASP A 73 -21.69 -2.64 -1.64
N ASP A 74 -21.25 -3.67 -2.37
CA ASP A 74 -19.88 -3.72 -2.86
C ASP A 74 -19.66 -2.64 -3.93
N LYS A 75 -18.54 -1.96 -3.82
CA LYS A 75 -18.15 -0.83 -4.65
C LYS A 75 -16.79 -1.08 -5.27
N ILE A 76 -16.61 -0.58 -6.47
CA ILE A 76 -15.32 -0.55 -7.15
C ILE A 76 -14.83 0.88 -7.14
N PHE A 77 -13.72 1.12 -6.46
CA PHE A 77 -13.09 2.42 -6.34
C PHE A 77 -12.18 2.64 -7.56
N LYS A 78 -12.31 3.81 -8.21
CA LYS A 78 -11.66 4.09 -9.50
C LYS A 78 -10.51 5.07 -9.40
N ASN A 79 -10.57 5.97 -8.43
CA ASN A 79 -9.58 7.02 -8.28
C ASN A 79 -9.49 7.51 -6.82
N LEU A 80 -8.45 8.30 -6.57
CA LEU A 80 -8.31 9.10 -5.38
C LEU A 80 -7.97 10.53 -5.79
N VAL A 81 -8.66 11.49 -5.19
CA VAL A 81 -8.45 12.91 -5.44
C VAL A 81 -8.20 13.61 -4.11
N ILE A 82 -7.05 14.28 -4.03
CA ILE A 82 -6.63 15.07 -2.87
C ILE A 82 -6.74 16.55 -3.23
N GLU A 83 -7.51 17.29 -2.46
CA GLU A 83 -7.56 18.75 -2.52
C GLU A 83 -6.61 19.28 -1.46
N GLY A 84 -5.45 19.75 -1.88
CA GLY A 84 -4.35 20.12 -0.98
C GLY A 84 -3.19 20.74 -1.74
N ASP A 85 -2.18 21.18 -0.98
CA ASP A 85 -1.00 21.84 -1.54
C ASP A 85 -0.10 20.86 -2.32
N ARG A 86 -0.03 19.60 -1.91
CA ARG A 86 0.84 18.56 -2.50
C ARG A 86 0.22 17.16 -2.46
N PRO A 87 0.72 16.20 -3.28
CA PRO A 87 0.26 14.83 -3.23
C PRO A 87 0.90 14.09 -2.04
N TRP A 88 0.14 13.16 -1.46
CA TRP A 88 0.61 12.30 -0.37
C TRP A 88 0.57 10.85 -0.86
N GLU A 89 1.47 10.01 -0.35
CA GLU A 89 1.38 8.58 -0.61
C GLU A 89 0.10 8.03 0.02
N ALA A 90 -0.59 7.12 -0.67
CA ALA A 90 -1.86 6.59 -0.22
C ALA A 90 -1.85 5.06 -0.19
N SER A 91 -2.13 4.51 0.98
CA SER A 91 -2.46 3.09 1.15
C SER A 91 -3.97 2.91 1.11
N LEU A 92 -4.43 1.99 0.27
CA LEU A 92 -5.83 1.71 0.00
C LEU A 92 -6.17 0.32 0.52
N ASN A 93 -7.01 0.24 1.55
CA ASN A 93 -7.44 -1.03 2.13
C ASN A 93 -8.95 -1.15 2.06
N THR A 94 -9.43 -2.32 1.66
CA THR A 94 -10.86 -2.66 1.72
C THR A 94 -11.01 -3.97 2.52
N ASN A 95 -12.23 -4.48 2.63
CA ASN A 95 -12.47 -5.81 3.19
C ASN A 95 -12.04 -6.98 2.28
N TYR A 96 -11.67 -6.73 1.02
CA TYR A 96 -11.42 -7.77 0.03
C TYR A 96 -10.15 -7.57 -0.81
N THR A 97 -9.80 -6.33 -1.12
CA THR A 97 -8.63 -5.95 -1.92
C THR A 97 -7.80 -4.88 -1.23
N GLU A 98 -6.51 -4.82 -1.57
CA GLU A 98 -5.57 -3.81 -1.11
C GLU A 98 -4.79 -3.21 -2.28
N GLY A 99 -4.26 -2.01 -2.11
CA GLY A 99 -3.42 -1.37 -3.12
C GLY A 99 -2.75 -0.11 -2.61
N SER A 100 -1.88 0.45 -3.42
CA SER A 100 -1.15 1.67 -3.04
C SER A 100 -1.03 2.66 -4.20
N ILE A 101 -0.91 3.94 -3.88
CA ILE A 101 -0.65 5.02 -4.82
C ILE A 101 0.52 5.84 -4.30
N ALA A 102 1.63 5.85 -5.04
CA ALA A 102 2.78 6.67 -4.71
C ALA A 102 2.48 8.14 -4.98
N ALA A 103 3.10 9.05 -4.22
CA ALA A 103 2.94 10.49 -4.39
C ALA A 103 3.27 10.97 -5.83
N SER A 104 4.23 10.30 -6.50
CA SER A 104 4.63 10.58 -7.88
C SER A 104 3.61 10.17 -8.95
N GLU A 105 2.63 9.32 -8.59
CA GLU A 105 1.57 8.89 -9.52
C GLU A 105 0.40 9.88 -9.57
N PHE A 106 0.33 10.79 -8.60
CA PHE A 106 -0.63 11.88 -8.63
C PHE A 106 -0.25 12.91 -9.67
N ASN A 107 -1.20 13.20 -10.55
CA ASN A 107 -1.08 14.25 -11.53
C ASN A 107 -1.94 15.44 -11.08
N ARG A 108 -1.35 16.63 -11.10
CA ARG A 108 -2.10 17.85 -10.82
C ARG A 108 -3.11 18.08 -11.94
N ARG A 109 -4.39 18.06 -11.59
CA ARG A 109 -5.52 18.42 -12.47
C ARG A 109 -6.24 19.60 -11.82
N GLU A 110 -6.12 20.76 -12.45
CA GLU A 110 -6.60 22.03 -11.89
C GLU A 110 -5.96 22.31 -10.51
N SER A 111 -6.78 22.54 -9.48
CA SER A 111 -6.37 22.77 -8.10
C SER A 111 -6.29 21.50 -7.25
N ARG A 112 -6.30 20.31 -7.85
CA ARG A 112 -6.39 19.02 -7.14
C ARG A 112 -5.36 18.02 -7.64
N TRP A 113 -4.97 17.10 -6.78
CA TRP A 113 -4.09 15.98 -7.11
C TRP A 113 -4.93 14.75 -7.42
N PHE A 114 -4.81 14.25 -8.64
CA PHE A 114 -5.61 13.14 -9.13
C PHE A 114 -4.73 11.92 -9.42
N ALA A 115 -5.10 10.76 -8.89
CA ALA A 115 -4.53 9.48 -9.26
C ALA A 115 -5.62 8.44 -9.51
N PHE A 116 -5.38 7.55 -10.48
CA PHE A 116 -6.19 6.35 -10.62
C PHE A 116 -5.79 5.34 -9.55
N THR A 117 -6.75 4.59 -9.01
CA THR A 117 -6.42 3.42 -8.21
C THR A 117 -5.73 2.40 -9.10
N ARG A 118 -4.67 1.79 -8.59
CA ARG A 118 -4.05 0.63 -9.23
C ARG A 118 -4.94 -0.61 -9.05
N LYS A 119 -4.45 -1.77 -9.47
CA LYS A 119 -5.14 -3.03 -9.26
C LYS A 119 -4.84 -3.59 -7.87
N ASN A 120 -5.53 -4.68 -7.51
CA ASN A 120 -5.33 -5.40 -6.26
C ASN A 120 -3.88 -5.88 -6.16
N GLU A 121 -3.18 -5.46 -5.11
CA GLU A 121 -1.78 -5.81 -4.83
C GLU A 121 -1.64 -7.05 -3.94
N ASP A 122 -2.75 -7.60 -3.45
CA ASP A 122 -2.75 -8.86 -2.68
C ASP A 122 -2.29 -10.03 -3.56
N SER A 123 -1.03 -10.44 -3.38
CA SER A 123 -0.41 -11.56 -4.09
C SER A 123 -1.00 -12.95 -3.77
N SER A 124 -1.88 -13.02 -2.77
CA SER A 124 -2.63 -14.23 -2.40
C SER A 124 -3.97 -14.35 -3.13
N ASP A 125 -4.44 -13.27 -3.78
CA ASP A 125 -5.66 -13.29 -4.57
C ASP A 125 -5.43 -13.94 -5.94
N TYR A 126 -5.87 -15.17 -6.15
CA TYR A 126 -5.75 -15.82 -7.46
C TYR A 126 -6.74 -15.31 -8.51
N ASN A 127 -7.59 -14.34 -8.16
CA ASN A 127 -8.58 -13.78 -9.07
C ASN A 127 -7.99 -12.66 -9.95
N GLY A 128 -8.74 -12.32 -11.00
CA GLY A 128 -8.46 -11.12 -11.80
C GLY A 128 -7.26 -11.24 -12.74
N ASN A 129 -7.19 -12.28 -13.57
CA ASN A 129 -6.22 -12.43 -14.69
C ASN A 129 -4.71 -12.30 -14.36
N ALA A 130 -4.30 -12.05 -13.12
CA ALA A 130 -2.89 -11.98 -12.74
C ALA A 130 -2.21 -13.35 -12.69
N VAL A 131 -2.98 -14.44 -12.58
CA VAL A 131 -2.47 -15.80 -12.41
C VAL A 131 -2.87 -16.69 -13.58
N HIS A 132 -1.90 -17.34 -14.21
CA HIS A 132 -2.15 -18.25 -15.32
C HIS A 132 -1.42 -19.58 -15.15
N GLY A 133 -2.14 -20.68 -15.43
CA GLY A 133 -1.53 -22.00 -15.51
C GLY A 133 -0.59 -22.10 -16.70
N VAL A 134 0.61 -22.63 -16.48
CA VAL A 134 1.56 -22.96 -17.56
C VAL A 134 1.38 -24.41 -17.98
N GLY A 135 1.38 -25.32 -17.01
CA GLY A 135 1.30 -26.76 -17.26
C GLY A 135 2.28 -27.55 -16.39
N VAL A 136 2.47 -28.82 -16.72
CA VAL A 136 3.36 -29.72 -15.98
C VAL A 136 4.79 -29.61 -16.49
N ILE A 137 5.76 -29.49 -15.60
CA ILE A 137 7.18 -29.53 -15.94
C ILE A 137 7.52 -30.91 -16.50
N LEU A 138 8.13 -30.96 -17.70
CA LEU A 138 8.63 -32.20 -18.31
C LEU A 138 10.12 -32.42 -18.07
N GLY A 139 10.85 -31.33 -17.84
CA GLY A 139 12.28 -31.37 -17.56
C GLY A 139 12.86 -29.98 -17.38
N SER A 140 14.06 -29.92 -16.84
CA SER A 140 14.80 -28.67 -16.66
C SER A 140 16.29 -28.90 -16.92
N SER A 141 16.92 -27.97 -17.63
CA SER A 141 18.36 -27.95 -17.85
C SER A 141 18.89 -26.55 -17.55
N LEU A 142 19.74 -26.43 -16.52
CA LEU A 142 20.15 -25.14 -15.98
C LEU A 142 18.90 -24.29 -15.67
N ASN A 143 18.81 -23.09 -16.24
CA ASN A 143 17.70 -22.16 -16.06
C ASN A 143 16.54 -22.36 -17.04
N ALA A 144 16.63 -23.34 -17.94
CA ALA A 144 15.60 -23.63 -18.93
C ALA A 144 14.65 -24.73 -18.41
N ILE A 145 13.37 -24.42 -18.32
CA ILE A 145 12.29 -25.35 -17.94
C ILE A 145 11.45 -25.67 -19.18
N THR A 146 11.26 -26.96 -19.44
CA THR A 146 10.55 -27.46 -20.62
C THR A 146 9.15 -27.93 -20.23
N PHE A 147 8.16 -27.51 -21.02
CA PHE A 147 6.76 -27.88 -20.90
C PHE A 147 6.27 -28.63 -22.14
N ALA A 148 5.09 -29.24 -22.08
CA ALA A 148 4.48 -29.90 -23.24
C ALA A 148 3.96 -28.89 -24.27
N ASN A 149 3.34 -27.83 -23.78
CA ASN A 149 2.87 -26.68 -24.53
C ASN A 149 2.82 -25.48 -23.58
N ILE A 150 3.14 -24.30 -24.10
CA ILE A 150 3.07 -23.03 -23.36
C ILE A 150 1.96 -22.20 -23.98
N GLY A 151 1.00 -21.75 -23.16
CA GLY A 151 -0.07 -20.86 -23.59
C GLY A 151 0.42 -19.42 -23.80
N ASN A 152 -0.35 -18.63 -24.56
CA ASN A 152 -0.01 -17.25 -24.90
C ASN A 152 -0.17 -16.23 -23.75
N MET A 153 -0.61 -16.67 -22.57
CA MET A 153 -0.88 -15.80 -21.42
C MET A 153 0.35 -15.53 -20.54
N ILE A 154 1.46 -16.24 -20.79
CA ILE A 154 2.71 -16.05 -20.05
C ILE A 154 3.56 -14.98 -20.75
N SER A 155 4.21 -14.13 -19.97
CA SER A 155 5.02 -13.03 -20.48
C SER A 155 6.41 -13.01 -19.86
N ILE A 156 7.36 -12.40 -20.56
CA ILE A 156 8.67 -12.08 -19.99
C ILE A 156 8.44 -11.11 -18.81
N ASN A 157 9.23 -11.28 -17.75
CA ASN A 157 9.14 -10.62 -16.45
C ASN A 157 8.12 -11.19 -15.46
N ASP A 158 7.28 -12.15 -15.85
CA ASP A 158 6.39 -12.83 -14.90
C ASP A 158 7.21 -13.72 -13.94
N ASN A 159 6.66 -13.97 -12.75
CA ASN A 159 7.25 -14.91 -11.79
C ASN A 159 6.66 -16.31 -12.01
N LEU A 160 7.52 -17.31 -12.14
CA LEU A 160 7.12 -18.71 -12.35
C LEU A 160 7.14 -19.47 -11.01
N TYR A 161 6.04 -20.14 -10.71
CA TYR A 161 5.86 -20.94 -9.50
C TYR A 161 5.58 -22.40 -9.84
N GLN A 162 5.91 -23.30 -8.91
CA GLN A 162 5.47 -24.69 -8.91
C GLN A 162 4.63 -25.00 -7.69
N LEU A 163 3.70 -25.95 -7.82
CA LEU A 163 2.93 -26.52 -6.72
C LEU A 163 3.55 -27.85 -6.29
N ASN A 164 4.05 -27.89 -5.05
CA ASN A 164 4.46 -29.13 -4.39
C ASN A 164 3.44 -29.47 -3.29
N GLY A 165 2.45 -30.30 -3.64
CA GLY A 165 1.25 -30.47 -2.82
C GLY A 165 0.46 -29.16 -2.75
N SER A 166 0.25 -28.63 -1.55
CA SER A 166 -0.40 -27.32 -1.32
C SER A 166 0.59 -26.16 -1.22
N ALA A 167 1.90 -26.41 -1.25
CA ALA A 167 2.91 -25.37 -1.12
C ALA A 167 3.24 -24.76 -2.49
N GLU A 168 3.03 -23.45 -2.59
CA GLU A 168 3.51 -22.63 -3.70
C GLU A 168 5.01 -22.33 -3.52
N GLN A 169 5.81 -22.63 -4.54
CA GLN A 169 7.25 -22.40 -4.52
C GLN A 169 7.68 -21.58 -5.74
N LEU A 170 8.29 -20.42 -5.51
CA LEU A 170 8.85 -19.58 -6.56
C LEU A 170 10.06 -20.28 -7.21
N ILE A 171 9.97 -20.59 -8.50
CA ILE A 171 11.11 -21.09 -9.28
C ILE A 171 12.03 -19.92 -9.62
N GLY A 172 11.48 -18.84 -10.18
CA GLY A 172 12.25 -17.66 -10.58
C GLY A 172 11.49 -16.76 -11.55
N ARG A 173 12.10 -15.61 -11.90
CA ARG A 173 11.54 -14.64 -12.85
C ARG A 173 11.86 -15.03 -14.29
N ILE A 174 10.86 -14.99 -15.17
CA ILE A 174 11.00 -15.35 -16.59
C ILE A 174 11.76 -14.27 -17.36
N ILE A 175 12.81 -14.65 -18.07
CA ILE A 175 13.61 -13.75 -18.92
C ILE A 175 13.47 -14.05 -20.41
N ASN A 176 13.09 -15.28 -20.77
CA ASN A 176 12.94 -15.68 -22.16
C ASN A 176 11.89 -16.78 -22.31
N LEU A 177 11.21 -16.76 -23.46
CA LEU A 177 10.19 -17.74 -23.85
C LEU A 177 10.50 -18.17 -25.29
N GLN A 178 10.85 -19.44 -25.49
CA GLN A 178 11.15 -19.98 -26.81
C GLN A 178 10.45 -21.34 -27.01
N GLY A 179 9.43 -21.34 -27.87
CA GLY A 179 8.63 -22.54 -28.12
C GLY A 179 7.99 -23.05 -26.82
N ASN A 180 8.39 -24.25 -26.40
CA ASN A 180 7.90 -24.87 -25.16
C ASN A 180 8.89 -24.76 -23.99
N VAL A 181 9.85 -23.84 -24.06
CA VAL A 181 10.88 -23.63 -23.03
C VAL A 181 10.75 -22.24 -22.43
N VAL A 182 10.65 -22.20 -21.11
CA VAL A 182 10.73 -20.99 -20.29
C VAL A 182 12.13 -20.89 -19.71
N THR A 183 12.82 -19.78 -19.88
CA THR A 183 14.10 -19.51 -19.19
C THR A 183 13.88 -18.52 -18.06
N VAL A 184 14.36 -18.86 -16.86
CA VAL A 184 14.34 -17.97 -15.70
C VAL A 184 15.71 -17.32 -15.45
N ASP A 185 15.74 -16.17 -14.79
CA ASP A 185 16.98 -15.45 -14.48
C ASP A 185 17.84 -16.23 -13.47
N THR A 186 17.31 -16.43 -12.27
CA THR A 186 17.94 -17.16 -11.18
C THR A 186 16.94 -18.16 -10.63
N ILE A 187 17.37 -19.41 -10.45
CA ILE A 187 16.57 -20.44 -9.80
C ILE A 187 16.64 -20.24 -8.28
N ILE A 188 15.49 -20.00 -7.67
CA ILE A 188 15.32 -19.90 -6.21
C ILE A 188 14.95 -21.26 -5.64
N ASN A 189 13.95 -21.93 -6.22
CA ASN A 189 13.61 -23.32 -5.91
C ASN A 189 13.78 -24.18 -7.16
N ALA A 190 14.46 -25.32 -7.01
CA ALA A 190 14.73 -26.22 -8.12
C ALA A 190 13.41 -26.75 -8.73
N PRO A 191 13.21 -26.60 -10.06
CA PRO A 191 12.04 -27.14 -10.74
C PRO A 191 12.01 -28.66 -10.62
N THR A 192 10.89 -29.22 -10.17
CA THR A 192 10.72 -30.67 -10.01
C THR A 192 9.87 -31.22 -11.16
N ASN A 193 10.41 -32.21 -11.87
CA ASN A 193 9.70 -32.86 -12.96
C ASN A 193 8.38 -33.50 -12.48
N GLY A 194 7.31 -33.32 -13.24
CA GLY A 194 5.98 -33.83 -12.91
C GLY A 194 5.13 -32.90 -12.03
N LEU A 195 5.67 -31.78 -11.52
CA LEU A 195 4.87 -30.79 -10.80
C LEU A 195 4.18 -29.80 -11.76
N PHE A 196 3.01 -29.31 -11.33
CA PHE A 196 2.28 -28.26 -12.04
C PHE A 196 2.90 -26.89 -11.76
N CYS A 197 3.05 -26.10 -12.82
CA CYS A 197 3.52 -24.73 -12.78
C CYS A 197 2.46 -23.75 -13.25
N PHE A 198 2.54 -22.56 -12.66
CA PHE A 198 1.73 -21.41 -13.00
C PHE A 198 2.60 -20.14 -12.89
N CYS A 199 2.25 -19.10 -13.61
CA CYS A 199 2.89 -17.80 -13.50
C CYS A 199 1.99 -16.82 -12.74
N LYS A 200 2.64 -15.94 -11.97
CA LYS A 200 2.02 -14.76 -11.39
C LYS A 200 2.61 -13.52 -12.08
N LYS A 201 1.73 -12.71 -12.65
CA LYS A 201 2.04 -11.39 -13.20
C LYS A 201 2.17 -10.36 -12.08
N ASP A 202 2.56 -9.13 -12.44
CA ASP A 202 2.53 -8.02 -11.49
C ASP A 202 1.08 -7.67 -11.14
N PHE A 203 0.71 -7.94 -9.89
CA PHE A 203 -0.61 -7.72 -9.33
C PHE A 203 -1.06 -6.26 -9.38
N ARG A 204 -0.13 -5.31 -9.23
CA ARG A 204 -0.43 -3.87 -9.33
C ARG A 204 -0.92 -3.48 -10.73
N ILE A 205 -0.50 -4.22 -11.75
CA ILE A 205 -0.78 -3.94 -13.17
C ILE A 205 -1.94 -4.79 -13.68
N GLU A 206 -1.90 -6.09 -13.43
CA GLU A 206 -2.80 -7.09 -14.03
C GLU A 206 -3.80 -7.68 -13.04
N GLY A 207 -3.80 -7.25 -11.77
CA GLY A 207 -4.71 -7.75 -10.76
C GLY A 207 -6.16 -7.30 -10.92
N GLY A 208 -7.00 -7.71 -9.96
CA GLY A 208 -8.39 -7.30 -9.83
C GLY A 208 -8.57 -5.80 -9.61
N GLU A 209 -9.77 -5.27 -9.82
CA GLU A 209 -10.07 -3.88 -9.45
C GLU A 209 -10.17 -3.74 -7.93
N ILE A 210 -9.79 -2.58 -7.38
CA ILE A 210 -9.99 -2.28 -5.95
C ILE A 210 -11.48 -2.28 -5.65
N ARG A 211 -11.93 -3.31 -4.92
CA ARG A 211 -13.32 -3.59 -4.61
C ARG A 211 -13.50 -3.90 -3.13
N GLY A 212 -14.56 -3.36 -2.56
CA GLY A 212 -15.05 -3.72 -1.24
C GLY A 212 -16.28 -2.90 -0.85
N ASN A 213 -16.82 -3.16 0.33
CA ASN A 213 -17.98 -2.42 0.85
C ASN A 213 -17.60 -1.05 1.43
N TYR A 214 -16.35 -0.91 1.90
CA TYR A 214 -15.72 0.35 2.25
C TYR A 214 -14.31 0.44 1.65
N LEU A 215 -13.79 1.66 1.60
CA LEU A 215 -12.39 1.94 1.33
C LEU A 215 -11.80 2.74 2.49
N GLU A 216 -10.84 2.16 3.19
CA GLU A 216 -9.95 2.87 4.09
C GLU A 216 -8.80 3.45 3.26
N VAL A 217 -8.55 4.74 3.42
CA VAL A 217 -7.41 5.43 2.84
C VAL A 217 -6.55 5.97 3.97
N GLU A 218 -5.31 5.50 4.03
CA GLU A 218 -4.27 6.11 4.87
C GLU A 218 -3.31 6.89 3.97
N LEU A 219 -3.29 8.21 4.14
CA LEU A 219 -2.32 9.10 3.50
C LEU A 219 -1.10 9.24 4.40
N GLU A 220 0.09 9.17 3.82
CA GLU A 220 1.37 9.38 4.50
C GLU A 220 2.19 10.47 3.80
N ASN A 221 2.77 11.37 4.59
CA ASN A 221 3.70 12.40 4.13
C ASN A 221 4.91 12.50 5.07
N ASN A 222 6.10 12.45 4.48
CA ASN A 222 7.37 12.52 5.18
C ASN A 222 8.16 13.80 4.84
N ASP A 223 7.50 14.83 4.30
CA ASP A 223 8.10 16.13 4.09
C ASP A 223 8.42 16.83 5.42
N ASP A 224 9.40 17.74 5.39
CA ASP A 224 9.78 18.55 6.55
C ASP A 224 8.86 19.76 6.76
N GLY A 225 8.26 20.26 5.68
CA GLY A 225 7.44 21.47 5.69
C GLY A 225 6.01 21.27 6.19
N ASP A 226 5.30 22.38 6.35
CA ASP A 226 3.84 22.37 6.47
C ASP A 226 3.19 21.81 5.20
N ALA A 227 2.05 21.16 5.38
CA ALA A 227 1.25 20.59 4.31
C ALA A 227 -0.23 20.70 4.66
N GLU A 228 -1.07 20.94 3.66
CA GLU A 228 -2.49 21.22 3.84
C GLU A 228 -3.33 20.26 3.00
N ILE A 229 -4.30 19.60 3.65
CA ILE A 229 -5.34 18.81 2.99
C ILE A 229 -6.69 19.40 3.38
N PHE A 230 -7.44 19.83 2.38
CA PHE A 230 -8.79 20.37 2.54
C PHE A 230 -9.84 19.27 2.42
N ALA A 231 -9.67 18.37 1.44
CA ALA A 231 -10.62 17.29 1.18
C ALA A 231 -9.95 16.09 0.51
N ILE A 232 -10.51 14.91 0.75
CA ILE A 232 -10.15 13.66 0.08
C ILE A 232 -11.43 13.10 -0.51
N THR A 233 -11.42 12.80 -1.81
CA THR A 233 -12.59 12.30 -2.52
C THR A 233 -12.23 11.10 -3.40
N THR A 234 -13.21 10.22 -3.62
CA THR A 234 -13.08 9.04 -4.48
C THR A 234 -14.35 8.86 -5.29
N ASN A 235 -14.20 8.44 -6.54
CA ASN A 235 -15.29 7.96 -7.36
C ASN A 235 -15.39 6.45 -7.23
N ALA A 236 -16.55 5.99 -6.80
CA ALA A 236 -16.88 4.58 -6.70
C ALA A 236 -18.08 4.25 -7.60
N VAL A 237 -18.08 3.05 -8.18
CA VAL A 237 -19.21 2.51 -8.92
C VAL A 237 -19.71 1.26 -8.19
N LYS A 238 -21.03 1.11 -8.08
CA LYS A 238 -21.63 -0.11 -7.53
C LYS A 238 -21.18 -1.33 -8.32
N SER A 239 -20.68 -2.34 -7.62
CA SER A 239 -20.36 -3.65 -8.18
C SER A 239 -21.67 -4.41 -8.38
N TYR A 240 -21.97 -4.79 -9.61
CA TYR A 240 -23.06 -5.70 -9.94
C TYR A 240 -22.43 -7.06 -10.23
N VAL A 241 -22.26 -7.86 -9.18
CA VAL A 241 -21.97 -9.29 -9.31
C VAL A 241 -23.24 -10.05 -8.93
#